data_AF-A0A1Y3N5C4-F1
#
_entry.id   AF-A0A1Y3N5C4-F1
#
_cell.length_a   1.000
_cell.length_b   1.000
_cell.length_c   1.000
_cell.angle_alpha   90.00
_cell.angle_beta   90.00
_cell.angle_gamma   90.00
#
_symmetry.space_group_name_H-M   'P 1'
#
loop_
_entity.id
_entity.type
_entity.pdbx_description
1 polymer ?
#
loop_
_entity_poly.entity_id
_entity_poly.type
_entity_poly.pdbx_seq_one_letter_code
_entity_poly.pdbx_strand_id
1 'polypeptide(L)'
;MNENNSSFSEKEKDLIFLVIIVGAILSIIGSGAIILNTIVFNNFFGKNKIWNRIIFFLSLCDLCGSIDLICGKSAIGSDVQTCRSQGLRIQFFFIGSALWTCAIAINIFLVVVMNKEIYEIERFEWMYHIVIWGICVTTSLFLFFQDYNRKNDEYIVGNATFWCWITNYGRQYRLYLFFGPLWVIFLINLAVFIIMKIVIKKKNIDTTQIYAKNSIASRYHLYLLVLVITWFWGTVNRIQNITNNEKPVFVLYLLHAIFTPLQGFLNSVVYFWCTVIKYFIDLNKNIQKEQDNIRELRRRRNSEQGMDEGMSRSRGKSERDIYDNYYVYNPRPLPTRHQRNSKCKGKSRPRRSSDDKIPSSKEIKNTVIYPSDEKQIIIKHKSMKKEKEKQNIEEEENPYSSENQQYEKPNEETYISITYASSITPMLNKSSRK
;
A
#
# COMPACT_ATOMS: atom_id res chain seq x y z
N MET A 1 28.56 5.49 -39.80
CA MET A 1 27.44 4.74 -40.44
C MET A 1 26.15 5.27 -39.85
N ASN A 2 25.54 6.22 -40.57
CA ASN A 2 24.36 6.94 -40.12
C ASN A 2 23.16 5.98 -40.04
N GLU A 3 22.33 6.12 -39.00
CA GLU A 3 20.99 5.51 -38.94
C GLU A 3 20.10 6.11 -40.05
N ASN A 4 20.41 5.77 -41.30
CA ASN A 4 19.46 5.89 -42.39
C ASN A 4 18.45 4.75 -42.17
N ASN A 5 17.30 5.12 -41.61
CA ASN A 5 16.09 4.30 -41.50
C ASN A 5 16.25 3.04 -40.64
N SER A 6 15.90 3.18 -39.36
CA SER A 6 15.20 2.08 -38.70
C SER A 6 14.10 1.59 -39.66
N SER A 7 14.04 0.28 -39.91
CA SER A 7 13.17 -0.37 -40.90
C SER A 7 11.67 -0.28 -40.59
N PHE A 8 11.27 0.71 -39.80
CA PHE A 8 9.91 0.93 -39.36
C PHE A 8 9.21 1.90 -40.31
N SER A 9 7.97 1.57 -40.64
CA SER A 9 7.06 2.46 -41.36
C SER A 9 6.85 3.76 -40.57
N GLU A 10 6.56 4.86 -41.25
CA GLU A 10 6.19 6.12 -40.59
C GLU A 10 5.00 5.94 -39.63
N LYS A 11 4.03 5.07 -39.99
CA LYS A 11 2.91 4.72 -39.11
C LYS A 11 3.35 4.06 -37.81
N GLU A 12 4.38 3.21 -37.86
CA GLU A 12 4.93 2.52 -36.70
C GLU A 12 5.69 3.50 -35.79
N LYS A 13 6.46 4.42 -36.37
CA LYS A 13 7.14 5.48 -35.63
C LYS A 13 6.14 6.42 -34.95
N ASP A 14 5.11 6.87 -35.67
CA ASP A 14 4.07 7.73 -35.11
C ASP A 14 3.29 7.06 -33.98
N LEU A 15 2.99 5.75 -34.10
CA LEU A 15 2.39 4.99 -33.02
C LEU A 15 3.29 4.96 -31.78
N ILE A 16 4.59 4.72 -31.95
CA ILE A 16 5.55 4.72 -30.84
C ILE A 16 5.63 6.10 -30.18
N PHE A 17 5.72 7.19 -30.96
CA PHE A 17 5.70 8.55 -30.41
C PHE A 17 4.41 8.85 -29.65
N LEU A 18 3.26 8.43 -30.17
CA LEU A 18 1.97 8.62 -29.51
C LEU A 18 1.92 7.94 -28.15
N VAL A 19 2.32 6.67 -28.06
CA VAL A 19 2.30 5.95 -26.76
C VAL A 19 3.30 6.53 -25.77
N ILE A 20 4.45 7.03 -26.23
CA ILE A 20 5.42 7.71 -25.36
C ILE A 20 4.80 8.96 -24.74
N ILE A 21 4.17 9.80 -25.57
CA ILE A 21 3.53 11.03 -25.13
C ILE A 21 2.39 10.73 -24.15
N VAL A 22 1.52 9.77 -24.47
CA VAL A 22 0.39 9.39 -23.59
C VAL A 22 0.92 8.87 -22.24
N GLY A 23 1.89 7.97 -22.25
CA GLY A 23 2.49 7.44 -21.03
C GLY A 23 3.17 8.53 -20.19
N ALA A 24 3.88 9.45 -20.84
CA ALA A 24 4.55 10.56 -20.16
C ALA A 24 3.54 11.57 -19.57
N ILE A 25 2.43 11.88 -20.24
CA ILE A 25 1.35 12.73 -19.69
C ILE A 25 0.76 12.09 -18.44
N LEU A 26 0.43 10.79 -18.49
CA LEU A 26 -0.08 10.06 -17.32
C LEU A 26 0.93 10.10 -16.17
N SER A 27 2.21 9.98 -16.49
CA SER A 27 3.29 10.03 -15.50
C SER A 27 3.44 11.41 -14.88
N ILE A 28 3.40 12.49 -15.67
CA ILE A 28 3.39 13.88 -15.17
C ILE A 28 2.21 14.12 -14.22
N ILE A 29 1.01 13.67 -14.59
CA ILE A 29 -0.18 13.78 -13.74
C ILE A 29 0.03 13.00 -12.43
N GLY A 30 0.50 11.76 -12.52
CA GLY A 30 0.71 10.89 -11.36
C GLY A 30 1.78 11.41 -10.39
N SER A 31 2.97 11.73 -10.90
CA SER A 31 4.07 12.27 -10.11
C SER A 31 3.74 13.67 -9.58
N GLY A 32 3.08 14.50 -10.39
CA GLY A 32 2.57 15.81 -9.99
C GLY A 32 1.56 15.73 -8.86
N ALA A 33 0.65 14.75 -8.88
CA ALA A 33 -0.30 14.53 -7.80
C ALA A 33 0.38 14.16 -6.47
N ILE A 34 1.45 13.35 -6.50
CA ILE A 34 2.23 13.04 -5.28
C ILE A 34 2.94 14.30 -4.75
N ILE A 35 3.58 15.06 -5.63
CA ILE A 35 4.28 16.30 -5.28
C ILE A 35 3.29 17.29 -4.66
N LEU A 36 2.15 17.53 -5.32
CA LEU A 36 1.11 18.42 -4.84
C LEU A 36 0.56 17.98 -3.48
N ASN A 37 0.25 16.68 -3.32
CA ASN A 37 -0.20 16.12 -2.05
C ASN A 37 0.84 16.34 -0.94
N THR A 38 2.13 16.20 -1.24
CA THR A 38 3.19 16.38 -0.24
C THR A 38 3.32 17.84 0.20
N ILE A 39 3.19 18.78 -0.74
CA ILE A 39 3.28 20.23 -0.47
C ILE A 39 2.02 20.74 0.25
N VAL A 40 0.83 20.47 -0.29
CA VAL A 40 -0.45 21.01 0.23
C VAL A 40 -0.73 20.56 1.66
N PHE A 41 -0.46 19.30 1.98
CA PHE A 41 -0.70 18.77 3.33
C PHE A 41 0.48 19.01 4.28
N ASN A 42 1.43 19.88 3.90
CA ASN A 42 2.67 20.17 4.64
C ASN A 42 3.36 18.89 5.16
N ASN A 43 3.29 17.83 4.35
CA ASN A 43 3.74 16.49 4.70
C ASN A 43 5.23 16.28 4.41
N PHE A 44 5.90 17.35 3.95
CA PHE A 44 7.33 17.40 3.66
C PHE A 44 8.16 17.69 4.92
N PHE A 45 7.79 18.75 5.65
CA PHE A 45 8.54 19.23 6.82
C PHE A 45 8.07 18.54 8.11
N GLY A 46 9.02 18.27 9.01
CA GLY A 46 8.75 17.69 10.33
C GLY A 46 9.35 16.30 10.56
N LYS A 47 9.24 15.84 11.81
CA LYS A 47 9.73 14.54 12.28
C LYS A 47 8.81 13.41 11.82
N ASN A 48 9.38 12.22 11.60
CA ASN A 48 8.69 11.01 11.16
C ASN A 48 8.03 11.11 9.76
N LYS A 49 8.57 11.96 8.87
CA LYS A 49 8.04 12.20 7.52
C LYS A 49 9.01 11.78 6.40
N ILE A 50 10.09 11.07 6.75
CA ILE A 50 11.09 10.55 5.80
C ILE A 50 10.49 9.87 4.56
N TRP A 51 9.44 9.07 4.73
CA TRP A 51 8.78 8.35 3.64
C TRP A 51 8.23 9.30 2.57
N ASN A 52 7.60 10.39 3.02
CA ASN A 52 7.02 11.38 2.12
C ASN A 52 8.13 12.14 1.38
N ARG A 53 9.25 12.46 2.05
CA ARG A 53 10.40 13.14 1.42
C ARG A 53 11.06 12.26 0.36
N ILE A 54 11.34 10.99 0.67
CA ILE A 54 11.93 10.05 -0.30
C ILE A 54 11.04 9.91 -1.54
N ILE A 55 9.74 9.71 -1.33
CA ILE A 55 8.79 9.54 -2.43
C ILE A 55 8.61 10.85 -3.21
N PHE A 56 8.71 12.01 -2.56
CA PHE A 56 8.75 13.30 -3.23
C PHE A 56 9.92 13.38 -4.21
N PHE A 57 11.13 13.02 -3.80
CA PHE A 57 12.30 13.07 -4.69
C PHE A 57 12.26 12.01 -5.80
N LEU A 58 11.72 10.82 -5.51
CA LEU A 58 11.38 9.83 -6.53
C LEU A 58 10.44 10.44 -7.58
N SER A 59 9.34 11.04 -7.13
CA SER A 59 8.32 11.66 -7.99
C SER A 59 8.87 12.85 -8.77
N LEU A 60 9.79 13.62 -8.18
CA LEU A 60 10.48 14.72 -8.87
C LEU A 60 11.32 14.19 -10.04
N CYS A 61 12.05 13.09 -9.86
CA CYS A 61 12.79 12.45 -10.93
C CYS A 61 11.85 11.97 -12.04
N ASP A 62 10.76 11.29 -11.67
CA ASP A 62 9.78 10.79 -12.64
C ASP A 62 9.10 11.93 -13.41
N LEU A 63 8.77 13.03 -12.73
CA LEU A 63 8.18 14.23 -13.35
C LEU A 63 9.12 14.80 -14.41
N CYS A 64 10.36 15.11 -14.02
CA CYS A 64 11.34 15.71 -14.93
C CYS A 64 11.69 14.77 -16.09
N GLY A 65 11.88 13.48 -15.82
CA GLY A 65 12.13 12.49 -16.86
C GLY A 65 10.96 12.36 -17.84
N SER A 66 9.71 12.47 -17.38
CA SER A 66 8.53 12.43 -18.25
C SER A 66 8.40 13.69 -19.09
N ILE A 67 8.72 14.87 -18.54
CA ILE A 67 8.79 16.13 -19.31
C ILE A 67 9.83 16.00 -20.42
N ASP A 68 11.01 15.47 -20.12
CA ASP A 68 12.04 15.22 -21.13
C ASP A 68 11.54 14.27 -22.23
N LEU A 69 10.82 13.20 -21.89
CA LEU A 69 10.24 12.29 -22.89
C LEU A 69 9.19 12.96 -23.79
N ILE A 70 8.32 13.82 -23.26
CA ILE A 70 7.34 14.57 -24.08
C ILE A 70 8.06 15.46 -25.10
N CYS A 71 9.15 16.13 -24.67
CA CYS A 71 9.95 16.96 -25.56
C CYS A 71 10.79 16.14 -26.55
N GLY A 72 10.77 14.80 -26.49
CA GLY A 72 11.57 13.88 -27.31
C GLY A 72 11.51 14.15 -28.81
N LYS A 73 10.30 14.15 -29.39
CA LYS A 73 10.11 14.33 -30.84
C LYS A 73 10.65 15.69 -31.32
N SER A 74 10.43 16.74 -30.54
CA SER A 74 10.90 18.10 -30.86
C SER A 74 12.43 18.21 -30.76
N ALA A 75 13.02 17.67 -29.69
CA ALA A 75 14.46 17.75 -29.43
C ALA A 75 15.31 16.94 -30.42
N ILE A 76 14.77 15.84 -30.98
CA ILE A 76 15.45 15.11 -32.06
C ILE A 76 15.56 15.96 -33.34
N GLY A 77 14.53 16.76 -33.64
CA GLY A 77 14.49 17.62 -34.82
C GLY A 77 15.16 18.98 -34.65
N SER A 78 15.65 19.29 -33.45
CA SER A 78 16.32 20.55 -33.12
C SER A 78 17.84 20.46 -33.30
N ASP A 79 18.58 21.40 -32.70
CA ASP A 79 20.04 21.39 -32.70
C ASP A 79 20.62 20.27 -31.80
N VAL A 80 21.88 19.93 -32.07
CA VAL A 80 22.64 18.88 -31.36
C VAL A 80 22.75 19.17 -29.86
N GLN A 81 22.83 20.44 -29.43
CA GLN A 81 23.00 20.78 -28.02
C GLN A 81 21.71 20.55 -27.23
N THR A 82 20.56 20.91 -27.81
CA THR A 82 19.24 20.63 -27.22
C THR A 82 19.03 19.12 -27.06
N CYS A 83 19.33 18.34 -28.09
CA CYS A 83 19.23 16.88 -28.05
C CYS A 83 20.18 16.27 -27.01
N ARG A 84 21.44 16.71 -26.99
CA ARG A 84 22.43 16.29 -25.98
C ARG A 84 21.98 16.62 -24.56
N SER A 85 21.48 17.83 -24.33
CA SER A 85 21.01 18.29 -23.02
C SER A 85 19.83 17.44 -22.53
N GLN A 86 18.87 17.13 -23.41
CA GLN A 86 17.78 16.20 -23.11
C GLN A 86 18.32 14.81 -22.74
N GLY A 87 19.22 14.24 -23.53
CA GLY A 87 19.77 12.91 -23.26
C GLY A 87 20.49 12.80 -21.92
N LEU A 88 21.22 13.85 -21.53
CA LEU A 88 21.90 13.91 -20.23
C LEU A 88 20.92 14.05 -19.06
N ARG A 89 19.82 14.78 -19.23
CA ARG A 89 18.75 14.90 -18.22
C ARG A 89 17.97 13.59 -18.07
N ILE A 90 17.63 12.92 -19.18
CA ILE A 90 17.00 11.59 -19.15
C ILE A 90 17.90 10.61 -18.38
N GLN A 91 19.20 10.59 -18.67
CA GLN A 91 20.15 9.78 -17.91
C GLN A 91 20.12 10.10 -16.41
N PHE A 92 20.18 11.37 -16.05
CA PHE A 92 20.21 11.84 -14.67
C PHE A 92 18.95 11.41 -13.90
N PHE A 93 17.77 11.73 -14.44
CA PHE A 93 16.51 11.52 -13.73
C PHE A 93 16.11 10.05 -13.66
N PHE A 94 16.38 9.25 -14.69
CA PHE A 94 16.04 7.83 -14.66
C PHE A 94 16.92 7.05 -13.69
N ILE A 95 18.22 7.37 -13.60
CA ILE A 95 19.11 6.80 -12.58
C ILE A 95 18.69 7.27 -11.18
N GLY A 96 18.35 8.55 -11.02
CA GLY A 96 17.83 9.10 -9.78
C GLY A 96 16.59 8.36 -9.30
N SER A 97 15.62 8.12 -10.19
CA SER A 97 14.40 7.39 -9.85
C SER A 97 14.66 5.95 -9.39
N ALA A 98 15.55 5.22 -10.08
CA ALA A 98 15.95 3.88 -9.66
C ALA A 98 16.64 3.88 -8.28
N LEU A 99 17.55 4.84 -8.04
CA LEU A 99 18.26 4.98 -6.77
C LEU A 99 17.34 5.38 -5.61
N TRP A 100 16.38 6.29 -5.83
CA TRP A 100 15.35 6.62 -4.82
C TRP A 100 14.44 5.44 -4.51
N THR A 101 14.14 4.60 -5.51
CA THR A 101 13.44 3.32 -5.27
C THR A 101 14.27 2.40 -4.38
N CYS A 102 15.58 2.31 -4.61
CA CYS A 102 16.50 1.58 -3.72
C CYS A 102 16.50 2.15 -2.29
N ALA A 103 16.46 3.48 -2.15
CA ALA A 103 16.39 4.12 -0.85
C ALA A 103 15.13 3.68 -0.08
N ILE A 104 13.97 3.59 -0.74
CA ILE A 104 12.73 3.08 -0.11
C ILE A 104 12.96 1.67 0.48
N ALA A 105 13.57 0.75 -0.28
CA ALA A 105 13.85 -0.60 0.20
C ALA A 105 14.83 -0.62 1.38
N ILE A 106 15.92 0.15 1.31
CA ILE A 106 16.90 0.25 2.40
C ILE A 106 16.26 0.79 3.67
N ASN A 107 15.45 1.86 3.58
CA ASN A 107 14.78 2.43 4.74
C ASN A 107 13.90 1.40 5.47
N ILE A 108 13.22 0.54 4.73
CA ILE A 108 12.35 -0.50 5.30
C ILE A 108 13.17 -1.61 5.93
N PHE A 109 14.27 -1.99 5.28
CA PHE A 109 15.22 -2.90 5.86
C PHE A 109 15.74 -2.41 7.22
N LEU A 110 16.11 -1.12 7.30
CA LEU A 110 16.56 -0.51 8.56
C LEU A 110 15.49 -0.59 9.65
N VAL A 111 14.23 -0.27 9.32
CA VAL A 111 13.14 -0.31 10.30
C VAL A 111 12.81 -1.72 10.77
N VAL A 112 12.66 -2.68 9.86
CA VAL A 112 12.11 -4.01 10.20
C VAL A 112 13.18 -5.04 10.57
N VAL A 113 14.35 -5.01 9.92
CA VAL A 113 15.41 -5.98 10.17
C VAL A 113 16.33 -5.48 11.28
N MET A 114 16.75 -4.21 11.19
CA MET A 114 17.67 -3.59 12.14
C MET A 114 16.97 -2.93 13.33
N ASN A 115 15.63 -2.93 13.38
CA ASN A 115 14.84 -2.31 14.45
C ASN A 115 15.20 -0.85 14.71
N LYS A 116 15.56 -0.11 13.65
CA LYS A 116 15.90 1.32 13.75
C LYS A 116 14.64 2.16 13.87
N GLU A 117 14.70 3.15 14.77
CA GLU A 117 13.63 4.13 14.88
C GLU A 117 13.69 5.14 13.73
N ILE A 118 12.53 5.69 13.35
CA ILE A 118 12.41 6.58 12.19
C ILE A 118 13.27 7.84 12.38
N TYR A 119 13.35 8.37 13.60
CA TYR A 119 14.16 9.56 13.89
C TYR A 119 15.66 9.32 13.67
N GLU A 120 16.16 8.10 13.93
CA GLU A 120 17.56 7.76 13.67
C GLU A 120 17.83 7.78 12.17
N ILE A 121 16.89 7.27 11.38
CA ILE A 121 16.99 7.21 9.92
C ILE A 121 16.93 8.61 9.32
N GLU A 122 16.06 9.48 9.84
CA GLU A 122 15.96 10.89 9.43
C GLU A 122 17.28 11.64 9.61
N ARG A 123 18.06 11.33 10.65
CA ARG A 123 19.37 11.95 10.88
C ARG A 123 20.36 11.65 9.75
N PHE A 124 20.24 10.51 9.06
CA PHE A 124 21.10 10.11 7.96
C PHE A 124 20.53 10.45 6.58
N GLU A 125 19.43 11.20 6.51
CA GLU A 125 18.77 11.55 5.25
C GLU A 125 19.69 12.26 4.25
N TRP A 126 20.54 13.15 4.74
CA TRP A 126 21.52 13.89 3.92
C TRP A 126 22.48 12.96 3.17
N MET A 127 22.78 11.77 3.71
CA MET A 127 23.63 10.79 3.05
C MET A 127 22.95 10.23 1.80
N TYR A 128 21.63 10.01 1.83
CA TYR A 128 20.88 9.60 0.63
C TYR A 128 21.01 10.66 -0.46
N HIS A 129 20.89 11.95 -0.10
CA HIS A 129 21.04 13.03 -1.08
C HIS A 129 22.43 13.08 -1.71
N ILE A 130 23.49 13.02 -0.91
CA ILE A 130 24.86 13.06 -1.44
C ILE A 130 25.12 11.85 -2.34
N VAL A 131 24.74 10.64 -1.91
CA VAL A 131 25.00 9.42 -2.67
C VAL A 131 24.17 9.40 -3.96
N ILE A 132 22.86 9.62 -3.86
CA ILE A 132 21.95 9.48 -5.01
C ILE A 132 22.24 10.57 -6.04
N TRP A 133 22.24 11.84 -5.64
CA TRP A 133 22.52 12.93 -6.56
C TRP A 133 23.97 12.89 -7.06
N GLY A 134 24.92 12.51 -6.22
CA GLY A 134 26.32 12.30 -6.61
C GLY A 134 26.47 11.28 -7.73
N ILE A 135 25.81 10.12 -7.64
CA ILE A 135 25.84 9.09 -8.70
C ILE A 135 25.15 9.61 -9.97
N CYS A 136 24.02 10.31 -9.86
CA CYS A 136 23.31 10.86 -11.02
C CYS A 136 24.17 11.90 -11.75
N VAL A 137 24.74 12.86 -11.02
CA VAL A 137 25.65 13.87 -11.58
C VAL A 137 26.87 13.21 -12.21
N THR A 138 27.50 12.26 -11.51
CA THR A 138 28.73 11.60 -11.97
C THR A 138 28.50 10.86 -13.28
N THR A 139 27.42 10.07 -13.39
CA THR A 139 27.12 9.33 -14.62
C THR A 139 26.80 10.24 -15.79
N SER A 140 26.02 11.31 -15.58
CA SER A 140 25.72 12.29 -16.64
C SER A 140 26.94 13.13 -17.05
N LEU A 141 27.74 13.61 -16.10
CA LEU A 141 28.97 14.36 -16.41
C LEU A 141 29.99 13.49 -17.14
N PHE A 142 30.13 12.22 -16.75
CA PHE A 142 31.01 11.30 -17.44
C PHE A 142 30.59 11.16 -18.92
N LEU A 143 29.30 10.98 -19.21
CA LEU A 143 28.80 10.96 -20.59
C LEU A 143 29.06 12.27 -21.33
N PHE A 144 28.85 13.42 -20.66
CA PHE A 144 29.13 14.73 -21.25
C PHE A 144 30.59 14.87 -21.67
N PHE A 145 31.56 14.54 -20.80
CA PHE A 145 32.97 14.64 -21.13
C PHE A 145 33.40 13.66 -22.22
N GLN A 146 32.83 12.46 -22.27
CA GLN A 146 33.09 11.50 -23.33
C GLN A 146 32.55 11.96 -24.69
N ASP A 147 31.46 12.74 -24.70
CA ASP A 147 30.83 13.24 -25.91
C ASP A 147 31.35 14.62 -26.36
N TYR A 148 31.88 15.43 -25.45
CA TYR A 148 32.21 16.85 -25.66
C TYR A 148 33.17 17.09 -26.84
N ASN A 149 34.20 16.26 -26.98
CA ASN A 149 35.25 16.42 -28.00
C ASN A 149 34.96 15.67 -29.31
N ARG A 150 33.84 14.95 -29.41
CA ARG A 150 33.52 14.18 -30.62
C ARG A 150 32.98 15.08 -31.72
N LYS A 151 33.51 14.89 -32.93
CA LYS A 151 33.12 15.58 -34.16
C LYS A 151 32.73 14.52 -35.21
N ASN A 152 31.99 14.92 -36.26
CA ASN A 152 31.54 14.08 -37.38
C ASN A 152 30.33 13.16 -37.11
N ASP A 153 29.31 13.64 -36.39
CA ASP A 153 28.04 12.92 -36.16
C ASP A 153 28.13 11.57 -35.42
N GLU A 154 29.29 11.22 -34.87
CA GLU A 154 29.51 10.05 -34.02
C GLU A 154 29.29 10.35 -32.52
N TYR A 155 28.21 11.07 -32.22
CA TYR A 155 27.87 11.46 -30.86
C TYR A 155 27.50 10.24 -30.01
N ILE A 156 28.03 10.15 -28.79
CA ILE A 156 27.61 9.21 -27.74
C ILE A 156 26.23 9.59 -27.25
N VAL A 157 25.90 10.88 -27.11
CA VAL A 157 24.59 11.36 -26.67
C VAL A 157 23.92 12.12 -27.81
N GLY A 158 22.78 11.63 -28.29
CA GLY A 158 22.11 12.17 -29.46
C GLY A 158 20.82 11.41 -29.78
N ASN A 159 20.38 11.42 -31.03
CA ASN A 159 19.17 10.71 -31.45
C ASN A 159 19.30 9.20 -31.17
N ALA A 160 18.43 8.67 -30.31
CA ALA A 160 18.34 7.25 -29.97
C ALA A 160 17.01 6.65 -30.47
N THR A 161 16.62 7.03 -31.70
CA THR A 161 15.41 6.64 -32.44
C THR A 161 14.14 7.37 -32.03
N PHE A 162 13.77 7.38 -30.74
CA PHE A 162 12.47 7.92 -30.27
C PHE A 162 12.58 9.03 -29.22
N TRP A 163 13.78 9.29 -28.73
CA TRP A 163 14.14 10.40 -27.86
C TRP A 163 15.64 10.61 -27.96
N CYS A 164 16.15 11.74 -27.47
CA CYS A 164 17.60 11.92 -27.37
C CYS A 164 18.13 11.18 -26.14
N TRP A 165 19.14 10.34 -26.34
CA TRP A 165 19.82 9.61 -25.26
C TRP A 165 21.16 9.03 -25.77
N ILE A 166 21.73 8.07 -25.05
CA ILE A 166 22.95 7.39 -25.47
C ILE A 166 22.69 6.66 -26.79
N THR A 167 23.44 6.96 -27.85
CA THR A 167 23.30 6.41 -29.22
C THR A 167 23.91 5.00 -29.34
N ASN A 168 23.88 4.44 -30.54
CA ASN A 168 24.54 3.16 -30.83
C ASN A 168 26.09 3.24 -30.76
N TYR A 169 26.69 4.39 -31.07
CA TYR A 169 28.13 4.62 -30.87
C TYR A 169 28.52 4.54 -29.39
N GLY A 170 27.61 4.96 -28.51
CA GLY A 170 27.75 4.90 -27.06
C GLY A 170 27.27 3.61 -26.41
N ARG A 171 27.02 2.53 -27.16
CA ARG A 171 26.35 1.31 -26.63
C ARG A 171 26.98 0.76 -25.34
N GLN A 172 28.31 0.74 -25.26
CA GLN A 172 29.02 0.26 -24.08
C GLN A 172 28.68 1.12 -22.85
N TYR A 173 28.66 2.45 -23.01
CA TYR A 173 28.26 3.37 -21.94
C TYR A 173 26.80 3.19 -21.54
N ARG A 174 25.90 2.91 -22.50
CA ARG A 174 24.50 2.59 -22.19
C ARG A 174 24.39 1.35 -21.30
N LEU A 175 25.21 0.33 -21.51
CA LEU A 175 25.21 -0.86 -20.68
C LEU A 175 25.82 -0.60 -19.31
N TYR A 176 27.02 0.00 -19.24
CA TYR A 176 27.74 0.17 -17.98
C TYR A 176 27.22 1.29 -17.09
N LEU A 177 26.72 2.39 -17.67
CA LEU A 177 26.30 3.58 -16.92
C LEU A 177 24.79 3.64 -16.68
N PHE A 178 24.01 2.81 -17.38
CA PHE A 178 22.56 2.78 -17.20
C PHE A 178 22.03 1.41 -16.78
N PHE A 179 22.07 0.42 -17.68
CA PHE A 179 21.47 -0.88 -17.39
C PHE A 179 22.21 -1.64 -16.28
N GLY A 180 23.54 -1.54 -16.20
CA GLY A 180 24.34 -2.16 -15.13
C GLY A 180 23.90 -1.68 -13.74
N PRO A 181 23.97 -0.36 -13.43
CA PRO A 181 23.49 0.20 -12.18
C PRO A 181 22.02 -0.15 -11.89
N LEU A 182 21.16 -0.08 -12.91
CA LEU A 182 19.74 -0.41 -12.79
C LEU A 182 19.51 -1.86 -12.34
N TRP A 183 20.21 -2.83 -12.93
CA TRP A 183 20.10 -4.24 -12.55
C TRP A 183 20.76 -4.54 -11.20
N VAL A 184 21.85 -3.87 -10.86
CA VAL A 184 22.43 -3.94 -9.49
C VAL A 184 21.42 -3.44 -8.46
N ILE A 185 20.77 -2.30 -8.72
CA ILE A 185 19.70 -1.77 -7.88
C ILE A 185 18.54 -2.77 -7.77
N PHE A 186 18.10 -3.36 -8.89
CA PHE A 186 17.06 -4.37 -8.87
C PHE A 186 17.44 -5.57 -7.98
N LEU A 187 18.65 -6.09 -8.10
CA LEU A 187 19.14 -7.20 -7.28
C LEU A 187 19.21 -6.84 -5.80
N ILE A 188 19.61 -5.61 -5.45
CA ILE A 188 19.59 -5.12 -4.07
C ILE A 188 18.16 -5.08 -3.53
N ASN A 189 17.21 -4.51 -4.29
CA ASN A 189 15.81 -4.46 -3.88
C ASN A 189 15.21 -5.86 -3.71
N LEU A 190 15.55 -6.79 -4.62
CA LEU A 190 15.13 -8.19 -4.55
C LEU A 190 15.71 -8.89 -3.32
N ALA A 191 17.01 -8.69 -3.04
CA ALA A 191 17.66 -9.24 -1.86
C ALA A 191 17.00 -8.71 -0.57
N VAL A 192 16.75 -7.40 -0.48
CA VAL A 192 16.01 -6.81 0.64
C VAL A 192 14.62 -7.43 0.78
N PHE A 193 13.86 -7.56 -0.31
CA PHE A 193 12.54 -8.19 -0.28
C PHE A 193 12.58 -9.63 0.25
N ILE A 194 13.54 -10.45 -0.21
CA ILE A 194 13.70 -11.83 0.25
C ILE A 194 14.08 -11.86 1.73
N ILE A 195 15.06 -11.06 2.16
CA ILE A 195 15.50 -11.00 3.56
C ILE A 195 14.33 -10.56 4.46
N MET A 196 13.58 -9.54 4.05
CA MET A 196 12.40 -9.07 4.77
C MET A 196 11.38 -10.19 4.97
N LYS A 197 11.05 -10.95 3.92
CA LYS A 197 10.12 -12.09 4.01
C LYS A 197 10.63 -13.18 4.97
N ILE A 198 11.93 -13.49 4.92
CA ILE A 198 12.54 -14.48 5.82
C ILE A 198 12.49 -13.99 7.27
N VAL A 199 12.86 -12.74 7.53
CA VAL A 199 12.91 -12.16 8.89
C VAL A 199 11.51 -12.07 9.49
N ILE A 200 10.52 -11.59 8.73
CA ILE A 200 9.12 -11.50 9.17
C ILE A 200 8.61 -12.89 9.57
N LYS A 201 8.85 -13.90 8.73
CA LYS A 201 8.44 -15.29 9.02
C LYS A 201 9.16 -15.88 10.23
N LYS A 202 10.49 -15.67 10.33
CA LYS A 202 11.31 -16.24 11.41
C LYS A 202 11.01 -15.63 12.77
N LYS A 203 10.82 -14.31 12.81
CA LYS A 203 10.58 -13.57 14.07
C LYS A 203 9.08 -13.54 14.45
N ASN A 204 8.19 -14.13 13.64
CA ASN A 204 6.73 -14.00 13.80
C ASN A 204 6.31 -12.55 14.08
N ILE A 205 6.92 -11.60 13.37
CA ILE A 205 6.65 -10.17 13.58
C ILE A 205 5.23 -9.88 13.09
N ASP A 206 4.39 -9.37 13.99
CA ASP A 206 3.13 -8.77 13.57
C ASP A 206 3.39 -7.45 12.84
N THR A 207 3.53 -7.55 11.52
CA THR A 207 3.74 -6.38 10.67
C THR A 207 2.53 -5.46 10.59
N THR A 208 1.37 -5.88 11.11
CA THR A 208 0.13 -5.09 11.07
C THR A 208 0.30 -3.76 11.81
N GLN A 209 0.94 -3.76 12.98
CA GLN A 209 1.20 -2.52 13.73
C GLN A 209 2.22 -1.61 13.02
N ILE A 210 3.27 -2.19 12.45
CA ILE A 210 4.32 -1.45 11.71
C ILE A 210 3.71 -0.76 10.48
N TYR A 211 2.87 -1.48 9.73
CA TYR A 211 2.20 -0.95 8.55
C TYR A 211 1.02 -0.03 8.88
N ALA A 212 0.38 -0.19 10.05
CA ALA A 212 -0.63 0.74 10.53
C ALA A 212 -0.02 2.11 10.84
N LYS A 213 1.16 2.14 11.46
CA LYS A 213 1.90 3.38 11.75
C LYS A 213 2.40 4.07 10.48
N ASN A 214 2.86 3.31 9.49
CA ASN A 214 3.34 3.83 8.20
C ASN A 214 2.81 3.01 7.01
N SER A 215 1.61 3.35 6.55
CA SER A 215 0.95 2.60 5.46
C SER A 215 1.72 2.62 4.13
N ILE A 216 2.57 3.62 3.94
CA ILE A 216 3.42 3.79 2.76
C ILE A 216 4.56 2.78 2.77
N ALA A 217 5.19 2.55 3.93
CA ALA A 217 6.29 1.60 4.09
C ALA A 217 5.87 0.16 3.79
N SER A 218 4.60 -0.20 3.97
CA SER A 218 4.09 -1.54 3.62
C SER A 218 4.23 -1.89 2.13
N ARG A 219 4.32 -0.87 1.27
CA ARG A 219 4.12 -1.00 -0.18
C ARG A 219 5.41 -1.11 -0.99
N TYR A 220 6.56 -1.25 -0.35
CA TYR A 220 7.86 -1.29 -1.02
C TYR A 220 8.01 -2.38 -2.07
N HIS A 221 7.38 -3.53 -1.83
CA HIS A 221 7.36 -4.63 -2.79
C HIS A 221 6.61 -4.25 -4.07
N LEU A 222 5.64 -3.34 -4.00
CA LEU A 222 4.97 -2.80 -5.18
C LEU A 222 5.87 -1.83 -5.94
N TYR A 223 6.67 -1.01 -5.24
CA TYR A 223 7.68 -0.17 -5.91
C TYR A 223 8.74 -1.03 -6.64
N LEU A 224 9.15 -2.15 -6.06
CA LEU A 224 9.99 -3.14 -6.76
C LEU A 224 9.29 -3.71 -8.00
N LEU A 225 8.00 -4.04 -7.90
CA LEU A 225 7.22 -4.52 -9.03
C LEU A 225 7.14 -3.48 -10.16
N VAL A 226 6.94 -2.21 -9.82
CA VAL A 226 6.95 -1.10 -10.79
C VAL A 226 8.29 -1.04 -11.50
N LEU A 227 9.41 -1.07 -10.76
CA LEU A 227 10.75 -1.06 -11.34
C LEU A 227 10.94 -2.20 -12.38
N VAL A 228 10.49 -3.42 -12.07
CA VAL A 228 10.59 -4.55 -13.01
C VAL A 228 9.74 -4.32 -14.26
N ILE A 229 8.46 -4.00 -14.07
CA ILE A 229 7.51 -3.85 -15.17
C ILE A 229 7.97 -2.74 -16.13
N THR A 230 8.52 -1.65 -15.61
CA THR A 230 9.03 -0.54 -16.41
C THR A 230 10.29 -0.91 -17.21
N TRP A 231 11.26 -1.57 -16.57
CA TRP A 231 12.61 -1.73 -17.14
C TRP A 231 12.88 -3.07 -17.82
N PHE A 232 12.05 -4.08 -17.57
CA PHE A 232 12.18 -5.39 -18.18
C PHE A 232 12.16 -5.31 -19.71
N TRP A 233 11.14 -4.63 -20.27
CA TRP A 233 10.99 -4.51 -21.73
C TRP A 233 12.14 -3.77 -22.39
N GLY A 234 12.61 -2.68 -21.77
CA GLY A 234 13.79 -1.95 -22.24
C GLY A 234 15.04 -2.82 -22.26
N THR A 235 15.23 -3.65 -21.23
CA THR A 235 16.37 -4.58 -21.16
C THR A 235 16.28 -5.65 -22.23
N VAL A 236 15.12 -6.31 -22.39
CA VAL A 236 14.93 -7.34 -23.43
C VAL A 236 15.17 -6.76 -24.82
N ASN A 237 14.67 -5.55 -25.08
CA ASN A 237 14.93 -4.83 -26.32
C ASN A 237 16.43 -4.57 -26.54
N ARG A 238 17.19 -4.24 -25.48
CA ARG A 238 18.64 -4.02 -25.61
C ARG A 238 19.43 -5.30 -25.81
N ILE A 239 19.06 -6.39 -25.15
CA ILE A 239 19.66 -7.71 -25.38
C ILE A 239 19.44 -8.13 -26.85
N GLN A 240 18.23 -7.95 -27.37
CA GLN A 240 17.93 -8.25 -28.77
C GLN A 240 18.80 -7.42 -29.73
N ASN A 241 18.93 -6.12 -29.49
CA ASN A 241 19.79 -5.26 -30.29
C ASN A 241 21.26 -5.67 -30.20
N ILE A 242 21.76 -6.13 -29.05
CA ILE A 242 23.16 -6.61 -28.95
C ILE A 242 23.37 -7.82 -29.85
N THR A 243 22.44 -8.79 -29.83
CA THR A 243 22.57 -10.03 -30.59
C THR A 243 22.37 -9.84 -32.09
N ASN A 244 21.34 -9.09 -32.49
CA ASN A 244 20.94 -8.93 -33.90
C ASN A 244 20.58 -7.47 -34.20
N ASN A 245 21.58 -6.66 -34.55
CA ASN A 245 21.36 -5.24 -34.89
C ASN A 245 20.64 -5.02 -36.22
N GLU A 246 20.72 -5.98 -37.14
CA GLU A 246 20.18 -5.84 -38.50
C GLU A 246 18.67 -6.03 -38.58
N LYS A 247 18.04 -6.59 -37.54
CA LYS A 247 16.60 -6.92 -37.51
C LYS A 247 15.96 -6.42 -36.21
N PRO A 248 15.72 -5.10 -36.05
CA PRO A 248 15.06 -4.57 -34.87
C PRO A 248 13.61 -5.06 -34.80
N VAL A 249 13.20 -5.58 -33.63
CA VAL A 249 11.85 -6.13 -33.44
C VAL A 249 10.88 -5.05 -32.98
N PHE A 250 9.96 -4.62 -33.85
CA PHE A 250 9.00 -3.55 -33.57
C PHE A 250 8.27 -3.70 -32.21
N VAL A 251 7.77 -4.91 -31.92
CA VAL A 251 7.02 -5.20 -30.68
C VAL A 251 7.85 -4.90 -29.42
N LEU A 252 9.16 -5.15 -29.43
CA LEU A 252 10.03 -4.86 -28.29
C LEU A 252 10.22 -3.36 -28.09
N TYR A 253 10.32 -2.58 -29.17
CA TYR A 253 10.36 -1.13 -29.11
C TYR A 253 9.03 -0.55 -28.63
N LEU A 254 7.90 -1.09 -29.10
CA LEU A 254 6.57 -0.67 -28.68
C LEU A 254 6.37 -0.93 -27.18
N LEU A 255 6.72 -2.12 -26.67
CA LEU A 255 6.60 -2.44 -25.25
C LEU A 255 7.51 -1.56 -24.39
N HIS A 256 8.75 -1.35 -24.81
CA HIS A 256 9.65 -0.40 -24.14
C HIS A 256 9.06 1.02 -24.10
N ALA A 257 8.50 1.48 -25.22
CA ALA A 257 7.87 2.79 -25.36
C ALA A 257 6.58 2.96 -24.54
N ILE A 258 5.85 1.88 -24.27
CA ILE A 258 4.67 1.91 -23.40
C ILE A 258 5.10 2.01 -21.93
N PHE A 259 6.03 1.15 -21.50
CA PHE A 259 6.28 0.95 -20.07
C PHE A 259 7.27 1.94 -19.45
N THR A 260 8.28 2.39 -20.20
CA THR A 260 9.27 3.37 -19.68
C THR A 260 8.63 4.70 -19.26
N PRO A 261 7.79 5.33 -20.08
CA PRO A 261 7.17 6.60 -19.71
C PRO A 261 6.14 6.46 -18.58
N LEU A 262 5.56 5.27 -18.36
CA LEU A 262 4.54 5.03 -17.34
C LEU A 262 5.08 4.96 -15.90
N GLN A 263 6.40 5.06 -15.69
CA GLN A 263 7.02 4.85 -14.38
C GLN A 263 6.42 5.72 -13.26
N GLY A 264 6.31 7.04 -13.47
CA GLY A 264 5.75 7.94 -12.46
C GLY A 264 4.27 7.72 -12.22
N PHE A 265 3.52 7.33 -13.25
CA PHE A 265 2.12 6.95 -13.11
C PHE A 265 1.98 5.71 -12.22
N LEU A 266 2.73 4.65 -12.49
CA LEU A 266 2.71 3.43 -11.70
C LEU A 266 3.15 3.68 -10.25
N ASN A 267 4.16 4.53 -10.02
CA ASN A 267 4.56 4.96 -8.69
C ASN A 267 3.45 5.72 -7.96
N SER A 268 2.68 6.56 -8.67
CA SER A 268 1.50 7.24 -8.11
C SER A 268 0.38 6.29 -7.73
N VAL A 269 0.14 5.25 -8.55
CA VAL A 269 -0.84 4.20 -8.25
C VAL A 269 -0.46 3.49 -6.94
N VAL A 270 0.82 3.16 -6.74
CA VAL A 270 1.30 2.57 -5.48
C VAL A 270 1.13 3.51 -4.29
N TYR A 271 1.45 4.80 -4.47
CA TYR A 271 1.33 5.81 -3.42
C TYR A 271 -0.12 6.04 -2.96
N PHE A 272 -1.07 6.10 -3.89
CA PHE A 272 -2.49 6.27 -3.58
C PHE A 272 -3.24 4.94 -3.34
N TRP A 273 -2.60 3.79 -3.56
CA TRP A 273 -3.20 2.45 -3.52
C TRP A 273 -4.10 2.17 -2.31
N CYS A 274 -3.67 2.47 -1.07
CA CYS A 274 -4.54 2.24 0.09
C CYS A 274 -5.71 3.23 0.18
N THR A 275 -5.55 4.48 -0.25
CA THR A 275 -6.66 5.43 -0.26
C THR A 275 -7.73 4.94 -1.22
N VAL A 276 -7.29 4.50 -2.40
CA VAL A 276 -8.16 3.98 -3.45
C VAL A 276 -8.82 2.67 -3.02
N ILE A 277 -8.06 1.70 -2.51
CA ILE A 277 -8.62 0.41 -2.07
C ILE A 277 -9.51 0.55 -0.83
N LYS A 278 -9.11 1.34 0.18
CA LYS A 278 -9.99 1.57 1.34
C LYS A 278 -11.29 2.21 0.90
N TYR A 279 -11.22 3.22 0.04
CA TYR A 279 -12.40 3.83 -0.56
C TYR A 279 -13.27 2.81 -1.31
N PHE A 280 -12.68 1.95 -2.15
CA PHE A 280 -13.43 0.90 -2.86
C PHE A 280 -14.02 -0.16 -1.93
N ILE A 281 -13.30 -0.56 -0.88
CA ILE A 281 -13.80 -1.50 0.13
C ILE A 281 -14.98 -0.88 0.89
N ASP A 282 -14.84 0.37 1.32
CA ASP A 282 -15.89 1.08 2.06
C ASP A 282 -17.10 1.35 1.16
N LEU A 283 -16.87 1.69 -0.11
CA LEU A 283 -17.92 1.81 -1.12
C LEU A 283 -18.66 0.48 -1.33
N ASN A 284 -17.93 -0.63 -1.49
CA ASN A 284 -18.54 -1.96 -1.63
C ASN A 284 -19.33 -2.38 -0.38
N LYS A 285 -18.81 -2.09 0.83
CA LYS A 285 -19.54 -2.35 2.08
C LYS A 285 -20.83 -1.53 2.16
N ASN A 286 -20.79 -0.26 1.76
CA ASN A 286 -21.96 0.61 1.74
C ASN A 286 -23.01 0.11 0.73
N ILE A 287 -22.57 -0.25 -0.49
CA ILE A 287 -23.45 -0.86 -1.52
C ILE A 287 -24.09 -2.14 -0.98
N GLN A 288 -23.32 -3.00 -0.31
CA GLN A 288 -23.82 -4.26 0.22
C GLN A 288 -24.83 -4.05 1.35
N LYS A 289 -24.56 -3.11 2.25
CA LYS A 289 -25.49 -2.70 3.32
C LYS A 289 -26.79 -2.14 2.76
N GLU A 290 -26.71 -1.35 1.69
CA GLU A 290 -27.90 -0.81 1.01
C GLU A 290 -28.72 -1.92 0.35
N GLN A 291 -28.08 -2.88 -0.32
CA GLN A 291 -28.76 -4.05 -0.89
C GLN A 291 -29.46 -4.90 0.18
N ASP A 292 -28.82 -5.11 1.32
CA ASP A 292 -29.40 -5.89 2.41
C ASP A 292 -30.59 -5.16 3.07
N ASN A 293 -30.50 -3.84 3.25
CA ASN A 293 -31.63 -3.01 3.69
C ASN A 293 -32.82 -3.11 2.71
N ILE A 294 -32.59 -3.02 1.40
CA ILE A 294 -33.64 -3.15 0.38
C ILE A 294 -34.28 -4.55 0.42
N ARG A 295 -33.47 -5.61 0.61
CA ARG A 295 -33.98 -6.99 0.76
C ARG A 295 -34.85 -7.13 2.01
N GLU A 296 -34.45 -6.53 3.11
CA GLU A 296 -35.23 -6.57 4.36
C GLU A 296 -36.56 -5.82 4.23
N LEU A 297 -36.56 -4.63 3.61
CA LEU A 297 -37.78 -3.88 3.32
C LEU A 297 -38.76 -4.65 2.42
N ARG A 298 -38.26 -5.38 1.41
CA ARG A 298 -39.09 -6.27 0.58
C ARG A 298 -39.69 -7.43 1.38
N ARG A 299 -38.91 -8.04 2.30
CA ARG A 299 -39.43 -9.10 3.17
C ARG A 299 -40.54 -8.59 4.08
N ARG A 300 -40.37 -7.42 4.70
CA ARG A 300 -41.39 -6.80 5.57
C ARG A 300 -42.68 -6.51 4.79
N ARG A 301 -42.57 -5.94 3.60
CA ARG A 301 -43.73 -5.69 2.72
C ARG A 301 -44.47 -6.99 2.35
N ASN A 302 -43.73 -8.03 1.97
CA ASN A 302 -44.33 -9.32 1.62
C ASN A 302 -45.00 -10.00 2.83
N SER A 303 -44.45 -9.85 4.04
CA SER A 303 -45.09 -10.36 5.26
C SER A 303 -46.36 -9.59 5.62
N GLU A 304 -46.38 -8.26 5.45
CA GLU A 304 -47.57 -7.44 5.66
C GLU A 304 -48.68 -7.82 4.67
N GLN A 305 -48.37 -7.95 3.38
CA GLN A 305 -49.32 -8.40 2.37
C GLN A 305 -49.87 -9.81 2.65
N GLY A 306 -49.03 -10.75 3.08
CA GLY A 306 -49.47 -12.10 3.44
C GLY A 306 -50.40 -12.14 4.66
N MET A 307 -50.19 -11.25 5.63
CA MET A 307 -51.09 -11.09 6.78
C MET A 307 -52.44 -10.50 6.38
N ASP A 308 -52.47 -9.48 5.52
CA ASP A 308 -53.70 -8.86 5.03
C ASP A 308 -54.54 -9.85 4.20
N GLU A 309 -53.91 -10.65 3.35
CA GLU A 309 -54.58 -11.73 2.60
C GLU A 309 -55.12 -12.82 3.53
N GLY A 310 -54.35 -13.22 4.55
CA GLY A 310 -54.76 -14.20 5.56
C GLY A 310 -55.95 -13.73 6.39
N MET A 311 -55.96 -12.46 6.81
CA MET A 311 -57.04 -11.85 7.58
C MET A 311 -58.32 -11.70 6.73
N SER A 312 -58.16 -11.35 5.45
CA SER A 312 -59.27 -11.30 4.48
C SER A 312 -59.89 -12.68 4.21
N ARG A 313 -59.06 -13.73 4.08
CA ARG A 313 -59.52 -15.12 3.91
C ARG A 313 -60.22 -15.68 5.15
N SER A 314 -59.75 -15.33 6.35
CA SER A 314 -60.39 -15.76 7.60
C SER A 314 -61.76 -15.10 7.81
N ARG A 315 -61.93 -13.86 7.37
CA ARG A 315 -63.20 -13.14 7.40
C ARG A 315 -64.24 -13.75 6.44
N GLY A 316 -63.82 -14.21 5.26
CA GLY A 316 -64.69 -14.91 4.29
C GLY A 316 -65.03 -16.37 4.62
N LYS A 317 -64.40 -16.99 5.63
CA LYS A 317 -64.80 -18.31 6.18
C LYS A 317 -65.85 -18.17 7.29
N SER A 318 -65.72 -17.14 8.14
CA SER A 318 -66.67 -16.87 9.22
C SER A 318 -68.11 -16.61 8.74
N GLU A 319 -68.32 -16.04 7.55
CA GLU A 319 -69.68 -15.83 7.01
C GLU A 319 -70.30 -17.11 6.42
N ARG A 320 -69.50 -18.10 6.05
CA ARG A 320 -70.00 -19.37 5.49
C ARG A 320 -70.41 -20.38 6.56
N ASP A 321 -69.77 -20.33 7.73
CA ASP A 321 -70.07 -21.21 8.86
C ASP A 321 -71.26 -20.75 9.73
N ILE A 322 -71.87 -19.59 9.41
CA ILE A 322 -73.03 -19.03 10.15
C ILE A 322 -74.38 -19.62 9.69
N TYR A 323 -74.44 -20.26 8.52
CA TYR A 323 -75.72 -20.77 7.98
C TYR A 323 -76.03 -22.25 8.25
N ASP A 324 -75.09 -23.03 8.80
CA ASP A 324 -75.21 -24.50 8.86
C ASP A 324 -75.55 -25.10 10.26
N ASN A 325 -75.95 -24.30 11.26
CA ASN A 325 -76.28 -24.83 12.60
C ASN A 325 -77.61 -24.35 13.19
N TYR A 326 -78.63 -24.15 12.34
CA TYR A 326 -80.02 -24.11 12.81
C TYR A 326 -80.64 -25.51 12.67
N TYR A 327 -81.03 -26.09 13.82
CA TYR A 327 -81.79 -27.33 14.08
C TYR A 327 -81.00 -28.42 14.82
N VAL A 328 -81.06 -28.42 16.15
CA VAL A 328 -81.90 -29.33 16.96
C VAL A 328 -81.63 -29.06 18.45
N TYR A 329 -82.73 -28.89 19.18
CA TYR A 329 -82.88 -28.52 20.59
C TYR A 329 -83.13 -29.79 21.41
N ASN A 330 -82.45 -30.00 22.55
CA ASN A 330 -83.05 -30.12 23.89
C ASN A 330 -82.01 -30.48 24.99
N PRO A 331 -82.19 -30.03 26.26
CA PRO A 331 -81.18 -30.14 27.33
C PRO A 331 -81.54 -31.09 28.50
N ARG A 332 -80.48 -31.56 29.21
CA ARG A 332 -80.38 -32.12 30.59
C ARG A 332 -81.07 -33.48 30.90
N PRO A 333 -80.75 -34.20 32.01
CA PRO A 333 -79.64 -34.10 33.00
C PRO A 333 -78.88 -35.45 33.25
N LEU A 334 -77.88 -35.38 34.14
CA LEU A 334 -77.05 -36.41 34.84
C LEU A 334 -77.80 -37.70 35.31
N PRO A 335 -77.18 -38.80 35.83
CA PRO A 335 -75.76 -39.08 36.20
C PRO A 335 -75.24 -40.54 35.88
N THR A 336 -74.04 -40.84 36.40
CA THR A 336 -73.56 -42.16 36.92
C THR A 336 -72.96 -43.24 36.00
N ARG A 337 -71.64 -43.45 36.24
CA ARG A 337 -70.97 -44.70 36.68
C ARG A 337 -70.46 -45.71 35.63
N HIS A 338 -69.22 -46.13 35.93
CA HIS A 338 -68.56 -47.43 35.69
C HIS A 338 -67.67 -47.67 34.45
N GLN A 339 -66.38 -47.78 34.78
CA GLN A 339 -65.42 -48.84 34.43
C GLN A 339 -65.10 -49.19 32.97
N ARG A 340 -63.78 -49.05 32.71
CA ARG A 340 -62.86 -49.95 32.00
C ARG A 340 -62.86 -50.00 30.46
N ASN A 341 -61.65 -49.72 29.98
CA ASN A 341 -60.97 -50.20 28.76
C ASN A 341 -61.55 -49.66 27.42
N SER A 342 -60.74 -49.14 26.48
CA SER A 342 -59.46 -49.68 26.04
C SER A 342 -58.67 -48.72 25.13
N LYS A 343 -57.34 -48.92 25.14
CA LYS A 343 -56.38 -48.68 24.03
C LYS A 343 -55.94 -47.24 23.72
N CYS A 344 -55.06 -46.72 24.58
CA CYS A 344 -53.90 -45.96 24.10
C CYS A 344 -52.82 -46.95 23.61
N LYS A 345 -52.59 -47.00 22.30
CA LYS A 345 -51.40 -47.66 21.73
C LYS A 345 -50.24 -46.67 21.69
N GLY A 346 -49.59 -46.49 22.83
CA GLY A 346 -48.17 -46.17 22.92
C GLY A 346 -47.50 -47.37 23.58
N LYS A 347 -46.86 -48.24 22.79
CA LYS A 347 -46.09 -49.38 23.32
C LYS A 347 -44.72 -48.88 23.75
N SER A 348 -44.42 -49.10 25.02
CA SER A 348 -43.08 -49.01 25.60
C SER A 348 -42.58 -50.41 26.00
N ARG A 349 -41.29 -50.65 25.68
CA ARG A 349 -40.29 -51.45 26.45
C ARG A 349 -40.48 -52.99 26.51
N PRO A 350 -39.46 -53.82 26.87
CA PRO A 350 -38.54 -53.58 28.01
C PRO A 350 -37.12 -54.21 28.05
N ARG A 351 -36.37 -53.73 29.07
CA ARG A 351 -35.44 -54.44 30.01
C ARG A 351 -34.15 -55.13 29.53
N ARG A 352 -33.02 -54.77 30.17
CA ARG A 352 -32.29 -55.49 31.27
C ARG A 352 -31.09 -54.61 31.73
N SER A 353 -31.00 -54.19 33.00
CA SER A 353 -30.28 -54.80 34.15
C SER A 353 -28.78 -55.02 33.87
N SER A 354 -27.89 -54.21 34.49
CA SER A 354 -27.04 -54.58 35.64
C SER A 354 -25.77 -55.32 35.21
N ASP A 355 -24.60 -54.78 35.56
CA ASP A 355 -23.45 -55.50 36.13
C ASP A 355 -22.16 -54.64 36.12
N ASP A 356 -21.67 -54.38 37.33
CA ASP A 356 -20.29 -54.34 37.82
C ASP A 356 -19.10 -54.26 36.84
N LYS A 357 -18.19 -53.29 37.08
CA LYS A 357 -16.82 -53.52 37.61
C LYS A 357 -15.92 -52.27 37.52
N ILE A 358 -15.51 -51.79 38.69
CA ILE A 358 -14.20 -51.18 39.03
C ILE A 358 -13.18 -52.36 39.15
N PRO A 359 -11.87 -52.23 38.80
CA PRO A 359 -10.81 -51.63 39.66
C PRO A 359 -9.98 -50.55 38.93
N SER A 360 -9.63 -49.44 39.59
CA SER A 360 -8.46 -49.26 40.51
C SER A 360 -7.14 -49.28 39.73
N SER A 361 -6.11 -48.49 40.03
CA SER A 361 -5.79 -47.59 41.14
C SER A 361 -4.42 -46.98 40.83
N LYS A 362 -4.19 -45.73 41.24
CA LYS A 362 -3.11 -45.44 42.20
C LYS A 362 -3.25 -44.01 42.72
N GLU A 363 -3.59 -43.97 44.00
CA GLU A 363 -3.38 -42.86 44.92
C GLU A 363 -1.88 -42.53 45.02
N ILE A 364 -1.57 -41.30 45.45
CA ILE A 364 -0.83 -41.05 46.69
C ILE A 364 -1.23 -39.65 47.18
N LYS A 365 -1.66 -39.58 48.44
CA LYS A 365 -1.89 -38.37 49.24
C LYS A 365 -0.75 -38.20 50.25
N ASN A 366 -0.38 -36.94 50.43
CA ASN A 366 -0.08 -36.22 51.66
C ASN A 366 1.24 -36.42 52.45
N THR A 367 1.72 -35.24 52.88
CA THR A 367 2.28 -34.83 54.19
C THR A 367 3.81 -34.77 54.41
N VAL A 368 4.31 -33.52 54.40
CA VAL A 368 5.12 -32.78 55.42
C VAL A 368 6.36 -33.46 56.03
N ILE A 369 7.50 -32.73 56.03
CA ILE A 369 8.40 -32.41 57.17
C ILE A 369 9.60 -31.54 56.67
N TYR A 370 9.94 -30.47 57.41
CA TYR A 370 11.16 -29.66 57.31
C TYR A 370 12.38 -30.38 57.92
N PRO A 371 13.62 -30.04 57.53
CA PRO A 371 14.52 -29.25 58.42
C PRO A 371 15.31 -28.18 57.63
N SER A 372 15.54 -26.95 58.08
CA SER A 372 16.33 -26.43 59.21
C SER A 372 17.84 -26.74 59.16
N ASP A 373 18.62 -25.65 59.12
CA ASP A 373 19.99 -25.41 59.65
C ASP A 373 20.96 -24.88 58.58
N GLU A 374 21.11 -23.56 58.46
CA GLU A 374 22.00 -22.68 59.26
C GLU A 374 23.46 -22.65 58.75
N LYS A 375 23.84 -21.51 58.16
CA LYS A 375 25.06 -20.74 58.51
C LYS A 375 25.04 -19.32 57.89
N GLN A 376 24.66 -18.35 58.74
CA GLN A 376 25.24 -17.01 58.97
C GLN A 376 25.59 -16.15 57.73
N ILE A 377 24.87 -15.06 57.36
CA ILE A 377 24.75 -13.72 57.99
C ILE A 377 26.05 -13.22 58.64
N ILE A 378 26.67 -12.17 58.07
CA ILE A 378 27.15 -10.96 58.78
C ILE A 378 27.71 -9.88 57.81
N ILE A 379 27.16 -8.67 57.96
CA ILE A 379 27.63 -7.31 57.59
C ILE A 379 27.31 -6.75 56.19
N LYS A 380 26.10 -6.16 56.13
CA LYS A 380 25.88 -4.81 55.58
C LYS A 380 26.64 -3.80 56.46
N HIS A 381 27.58 -3.04 55.91
CA HIS A 381 27.91 -1.66 56.32
C HIS A 381 29.02 -1.12 55.41
N LYS A 382 28.65 -0.37 54.35
CA LYS A 382 29.41 0.76 53.80
C LYS A 382 28.67 1.37 52.60
N SER A 383 27.55 2.04 52.88
CA SER A 383 27.27 3.33 52.29
C SER A 383 27.75 4.40 53.28
N MET A 384 28.13 5.59 52.79
CA MET A 384 28.71 6.74 53.53
C MET A 384 30.23 6.73 53.74
N LYS A 385 30.96 7.01 52.66
CA LYS A 385 32.12 7.93 52.63
C LYS A 385 32.72 7.94 51.23
N LYS A 386 32.17 8.76 50.34
CA LYS A 386 32.86 9.39 49.19
C LYS A 386 31.90 10.36 48.50
N GLU A 387 31.42 11.30 49.31
CA GLU A 387 30.83 12.56 48.88
C GLU A 387 31.23 13.56 49.96
N LYS A 388 32.40 14.19 49.77
CA LYS A 388 32.94 15.38 50.46
C LYS A 388 34.41 15.48 50.07
N GLU A 389 34.63 15.95 48.84
CA GLU A 389 35.82 16.67 48.38
C GLU A 389 35.80 16.68 46.85
N LYS A 390 35.08 17.67 46.31
CA LYS A 390 35.33 18.37 45.03
C LYS A 390 34.07 19.15 44.63
N GLN A 391 33.75 20.13 45.47
CA GLN A 391 33.03 21.34 45.09
C GLN A 391 33.53 22.43 46.02
N ASN A 392 34.37 23.30 45.48
CA ASN A 392 34.59 24.68 45.89
C ASN A 392 35.45 25.32 44.80
N ILE A 393 35.09 26.57 44.43
CA ILE A 393 35.59 27.39 43.31
C ILE A 393 34.83 27.02 42.02
N GLU A 394 33.81 27.74 41.53
CA GLU A 394 33.52 29.18 41.48
C GLU A 394 32.01 29.47 41.65
N GLU A 395 31.70 30.53 42.41
CA GLU A 395 30.41 31.26 42.44
C GLU A 395 30.59 32.62 41.78
N GLU A 396 29.59 33.05 41.01
CA GLU A 396 29.11 34.43 40.69
C GLU A 396 28.28 34.30 39.37
N GLU A 397 27.03 34.73 39.16
CA GLU A 397 26.01 35.54 39.85
C GLU A 397 24.62 35.22 39.23
N ASN A 398 23.55 35.53 39.98
CA ASN A 398 22.09 35.36 39.78
C ASN A 398 21.49 36.48 38.85
N PRO A 399 20.16 36.74 38.67
CA PRO A 399 18.90 35.96 38.78
C PRO A 399 17.91 36.12 37.58
N TYR A 400 16.89 35.23 37.45
CA TYR A 400 15.45 35.57 37.41
C TYR A 400 14.55 34.31 37.25
N SER A 401 13.70 34.10 38.27
CA SER A 401 12.42 33.35 38.44
C SER A 401 11.79 32.62 37.22
N SER A 402 11.50 31.31 37.25
CA SER A 402 10.38 30.58 37.90
C SER A 402 8.98 30.84 37.33
N GLU A 403 8.37 29.84 36.67
CA GLU A 403 6.97 29.41 36.91
C GLU A 403 6.59 28.08 36.22
N ASN A 404 6.06 27.17 37.06
CA ASN A 404 5.04 26.15 36.85
C ASN A 404 5.21 24.97 35.86
N GLN A 405 5.47 23.80 36.46
CA GLN A 405 5.10 22.49 35.95
C GLN A 405 3.57 22.34 35.90
N GLN A 406 3.04 21.96 34.73
CA GLN A 406 1.69 21.39 34.62
C GLN A 406 1.78 20.09 33.80
N TYR A 407 1.39 18.99 34.44
CA TYR A 407 1.25 17.67 33.84
C TYR A 407 0.17 17.69 32.74
N GLU A 408 0.54 17.48 31.48
CA GLU A 408 -0.40 17.28 30.37
C GLU A 408 -0.72 15.79 30.20
N LYS A 409 -2.01 15.46 30.36
CA LYS A 409 -2.62 14.15 30.07
C LYS A 409 -2.57 13.85 28.55
N PRO A 410 -2.55 12.57 28.14
CA PRO A 410 -2.64 12.22 26.72
C PRO A 410 -4.06 12.47 26.20
N ASN A 411 -4.20 13.35 25.20
CA ASN A 411 -5.48 13.64 24.56
C ASN A 411 -5.93 12.50 23.65
N GLU A 412 -7.16 12.05 23.91
CA GLU A 412 -8.01 11.25 23.03
C GLU A 412 -8.49 12.09 21.82
N GLU A 413 -8.59 11.41 20.68
CA GLU A 413 -9.42 11.68 19.49
C GLU A 413 -9.18 12.93 18.62
N THR A 414 -8.91 12.69 17.32
CA THR A 414 -9.71 13.32 16.26
C THR A 414 -9.80 12.39 15.04
N TYR A 415 -10.86 11.59 14.97
CA TYR A 415 -11.34 11.00 13.72
C TYR A 415 -12.16 12.08 12.99
N ILE A 416 -11.67 12.57 11.85
CA ILE A 416 -12.48 13.41 10.96
C ILE A 416 -12.99 12.54 9.81
N SER A 417 -14.27 12.18 9.92
CA SER A 417 -15.09 11.67 8.83
C SER A 417 -15.33 12.76 7.79
N ILE A 418 -14.92 12.53 6.54
CA ILE A 418 -15.23 13.41 5.42
C ILE A 418 -16.63 13.07 4.91
N THR A 419 -17.62 13.87 5.31
CA THR A 419 -18.97 13.85 4.74
C THR A 419 -18.97 14.73 3.49
N TYR A 420 -19.02 14.13 2.30
CA TYR A 420 -19.26 14.86 1.06
C TYR A 420 -20.71 15.34 1.03
N ALA A 421 -20.92 16.65 1.15
CA ALA A 421 -22.20 17.28 0.91
C ALA A 421 -22.49 17.28 -0.60
N SER A 422 -23.53 16.54 -0.98
CA SER A 422 -24.18 16.59 -2.28
C SER A 422 -24.97 17.90 -2.42
N SER A 423 -24.47 18.83 -3.20
CA SER A 423 -25.20 20.02 -3.63
C SER A 423 -25.00 20.28 -5.13
N ILE A 424 -25.63 19.43 -5.94
CA ILE A 424 -26.00 19.77 -7.32
C ILE A 424 -27.47 19.37 -7.52
N THR A 425 -28.23 20.39 -7.92
CA THR A 425 -29.66 20.61 -8.20
C THR A 425 -30.46 19.44 -8.84
N PRO A 426 -31.80 19.46 -8.73
CA PRO A 426 -32.58 20.14 -9.78
C PRO A 426 -33.68 21.07 -9.26
N MET A 427 -33.74 22.26 -9.86
CA MET A 427 -34.98 23.01 -10.01
C MET A 427 -35.96 22.15 -10.80
N LEU A 428 -37.15 21.90 -10.25
CA LEU A 428 -38.42 21.62 -10.96
C LEU A 428 -39.51 21.27 -9.92
N ASN A 429 -40.21 22.27 -9.39
CA ASN A 429 -41.68 22.31 -9.34
C ASN A 429 -42.14 23.55 -8.55
N LYS A 430 -42.53 24.59 -9.29
CA LYS A 430 -43.32 25.71 -8.76
C LYS A 430 -44.73 25.50 -9.30
N SER A 431 -45.62 24.89 -8.52
CA SER A 431 -47.04 24.77 -8.86
C SER A 431 -47.91 24.40 -7.64
N SER A 432 -48.61 25.43 -7.16
CA SER A 432 -49.93 25.39 -6.51
C SER A 432 -50.08 25.05 -5.00
N ARG A 433 -50.92 25.90 -4.37
CA ARG A 433 -51.69 25.74 -3.12
C ARG A 433 -50.86 25.97 -1.83
N LYS A 434 -51.18 26.92 -0.96
CA LYS A 434 -52.38 27.71 -0.66
C LYS A 434 -51.95 29.07 -0.12
#